data_AF-A0A1I5GL01-F1
#
_entry.id   AF-A0A1I5GL01-F1
#
_cell.length_a   1.000
_cell.length_b   1.000
_cell.length_c   1.000
_cell.angle_alpha   90.00
_cell.angle_beta   90.00
_cell.angle_gamma   90.00
#
_symmetry.space_group_name_H-M   'P 1'
#
loop_
_entity.id
_entity.type
_entity.pdbx_description
1 polymer ?
#
loop_
_entity_poly.entity_id
_entity_poly.type
_entity_poly.pdbx_seq_one_letter_code
_entity_poly.pdbx_strand_id
1 'polypeptide(L)' 'MENKLYDDYKIAHISTNEIDKIDELQESIKNSSNKDVVLIAYEPKEETKG' A
#
# COMPACT_ATOMS: atom_id res chain seq x y z
N MET A 1 20.57 6.96 9.25
CA MET A 1 19.27 6.66 8.61
C MET A 1 19.19 5.16 8.55
N GLU A 2 18.25 4.56 9.27
CA GLU A 2 18.03 3.11 9.23
C GLU A 2 17.61 2.74 7.80
N ASN A 3 18.40 1.88 7.14
CA ASN A 3 18.02 1.31 5.85
C ASN A 3 16.93 0.29 6.10
N LYS A 4 15.67 0.73 6.12
CA LYS A 4 14.52 -0.19 6.12
C LYS A 4 14.55 -0.94 4.79
N LEU A 5 14.80 -2.24 4.86
CA LEU A 5 14.83 -3.11 3.70
C LEU A 5 13.39 -3.40 3.28
N TYR A 6 13.17 -3.68 1.99
CA TYR A 6 11.85 -4.11 1.51
C TYR A 6 11.32 -5.34 2.28
N ASP A 7 12.23 -6.14 2.84
CA ASP A 7 11.88 -7.30 3.66
C ASP A 7 11.27 -6.92 5.02
N ASP A 8 11.33 -5.66 5.45
CA ASP A 8 10.73 -5.21 6.71
C ASP A 8 9.23 -4.92 6.60
N TYR A 9 8.62 -5.16 5.43
CA TYR A 9 7.23 -4.80 5.14
C TYR A 9 6.41 -5.99 4.63
N LYS A 10 5.12 -6.02 4.98
CA LYS A 10 4.11 -6.96 4.49
C LYS A 10 2.95 -6.21 3.86
N ILE A 11 2.17 -6.91 3.04
CA ILE A 11 0.90 -6.37 2.53
C ILE A 11 0.00 -6.09 3.73
N ALA A 12 -0.52 -4.86 3.79
CA ALA A 12 -1.36 -4.43 4.89
C ALA A 12 -2.70 -5.17 4.85
N HIS A 13 -3.14 -5.69 6.00
CA HIS A 13 -4.49 -6.22 6.12
C HIS A 13 -5.47 -5.06 6.33
N ILE A 14 -6.02 -4.56 5.22
CA ILE A 14 -6.93 -3.42 5.21
C ILE A 14 -8.39 -3.87 5.21
N SER A 15 -9.27 -3.03 5.76
CA SER A 15 -10.71 -3.26 5.75
C SER A 15 -11.31 -3.03 4.35
N THR A 16 -12.49 -3.60 4.09
CA THR A 16 -13.20 -3.41 2.81
C THR A 16 -13.46 -1.93 2.51
N ASN A 17 -13.82 -1.13 3.52
CA ASN A 17 -14.02 0.31 3.34
C ASN A 17 -12.74 1.06 2.94
N GLU A 18 -11.56 0.54 3.27
CA GLU A 18 -10.28 1.11 2.84
C GLU A 18 -9.93 0.69 1.42
N ILE A 19 -10.36 -0.50 0.98
CA ILE A 19 -10.23 -0.94 -0.42
C ILE A 19 -11.00 0.03 -1.32
N ASP A 20 -12.25 0.36 -0.99
CA ASP A 20 -13.06 1.28 -1.79
C ASP A 20 -12.36 2.64 -1.98
N LYS A 21 -11.74 3.18 -0.91
CA LYS A 21 -11.00 4.44 -0.97
C LYS A 21 -9.73 4.35 -1.82
N ILE A 22 -9.06 3.20 -1.80
CA ILE A 22 -7.87 2.97 -2.64
C ILE A 22 -8.27 2.90 -4.11
N ASP A 23 -9.40 2.26 -4.43
CA ASP A 23 -9.92 2.18 -5.78
C ASP A 23 -10.33 3.56 -6.32
N GLU A 24 -11.04 4.37 -5.51
CA GLU A 24 -11.35 5.77 -5.86
C GLU A 24 -10.09 6.59 -6.14
N LEU A 25 -9.05 6.44 -5.31
CA LEU A 25 -7.78 7.12 -5.50
C LEU A 25 -7.07 6.64 -6.78
N GLN A 26 -7.07 5.34 -7.03
CA GLN A 26 -6.45 4.74 -8.21
C GLN A 26 -7.12 5.24 -9.49
N GLU A 27 -8.44 5.33 -9.52
CA GLU A 27 -9.20 5.87 -10.65
C GLU A 27 -8.88 7.36 -10.88
N SER A 28 -8.83 8.16 -9.81
CA SER A 28 -8.47 9.58 -9.89
C SER A 28 -7.07 9.81 -10.47
N ILE A 29 -6.09 9.01 -10.04
CA ILE A 29 -4.72 9.09 -10.55
C ILE A 29 -4.64 8.60 -11.99
N LYS A 30 -5.33 7.51 -12.33
CA LYS A 30 -5.38 6.98 -13.71
C LYS A 30 -5.95 8.03 -14.68
N ASN A 31 -7.05 8.68 -14.31
CA ASN A 31 -7.70 9.70 -15.12
C ASN A 31 -6.84 10.96 -15.29
N SER A 32 -6.10 11.37 -14.25
CA SER A 32 -5.25 12.57 -14.32
C SER A 32 -3.90 12.35 -15.02
N SER A 33 -3.36 11.14 -14.95
CA SER A 33 -2.02 10.83 -15.47
C SER A 33 -2.00 10.09 -16.81
N ASN A 34 -3.15 9.57 -17.27
CA ASN A 34 -3.29 8.71 -18.45
C ASN A 34 -2.28 7.54 -18.45
N LYS A 35 -2.01 6.99 -17.27
CA LYS A 35 -1.11 5.86 -17.03
C LYS A 35 -1.88 4.77 -16.29
N ASP A 36 -1.50 3.53 -16.53
CA ASP A 36 -1.93 2.43 -15.68
C ASP A 36 -1.16 2.50 -14.35
N VAL A 37 -1.92 2.58 -13.26
CA VAL A 37 -1.41 2.74 -11.90
C VAL A 37 -1.99 1.62 -11.03
N VAL A 38 -1.14 1.06 -10.18
CA VAL A 38 -1.52 0.07 -9.17
C VAL A 38 -1.08 0.60 -7.81
N LEU A 39 -2.00 0.66 -6.86
CA LEU A 39 -1.71 1.04 -5.48
C LEU A 39 -1.60 -0.21 -4.60
N ILE A 40 -0.55 -0.28 -3.78
CA ILE A 40 -0.32 -1.39 -2.85
C ILE A 40 -0.18 -0.81 -1.44
N ALA A 41 -1.11 -1.18 -0.55
CA ALA A 41 -1.01 -0.86 0.86
C ALA A 41 -0.06 -1.85 1.56
N TYR A 42 0.92 -1.32 2.28
CA TYR A 42 1.90 -2.11 3.03
C TYR A 42 2.02 -1.59 4.46
N GLU A 43 2.36 -2.49 5.39
CA GLU A 43 2.61 -2.18 6.80
C GLU A 43 3.93 -2.82 7.23
N PRO A 44 4.60 -2.30 8.27
CA PRO A 44 5.78 -2.97 8.83
C PRO A 44 5.43 -4.41 9.25
N LYS A 45 6.32 -5.36 8.97
CA LYS A 45 6.26 -6.66 9.61
C LYS A 45 6.47 -6.42 11.11
N GLU A 46 5.59 -6.95 11.95
CA GLU A 46 5.86 -6.96 13.39
C GLU A 46 7.16 -7.73 13.60
N GLU A 47 8.18 -7.07 14.17
CA GLU A 47 9.37 -7.78 14.63
C GLU A 47 8.89 -8.82 15.63
N THR A 48 8.98 -10.09 15.25
CA THR A 48 8.78 -11.20 16.17
C THR A 48 9.93 -11.12 17.17
N LYS A 49 9.73 -10.37 18.25
CA LYS A 49 10.58 -10.47 19.44
C LYS A 49 10.32 -11.85 20.03
N GLY A 50 11.09 -12.82 19.54
CA GLY A 50 11.19 -14.16 20.13
C GLY A 50 11.80 -14.11 21.52
#